data_AF-W4LRT0-F1
#
_entry.id   AF-W4LRT0-F1
#
_cell.length_a   1.000
_cell.length_b   1.000
_cell.length_c   1.000
_cell.angle_alpha   90.00
_cell.angle_beta   90.00
_cell.angle_gamma   90.00
#
_symmetry.space_group_name_H-M   'P 1'
#
loop_
_entity.id
_entity.type
_entity.pdbx_description
1 polymer ?
#
loop_
_entity_poly.entity_id
_entity_poly.type
_entity_poly.pdbx_seq_one_letter_code
_entity_poly.pdbx_strand_id
1 'polypeptide(L)'
;MTDFEFIWDEQPGGNVEHIEANNLSPEDVECAFELISGRDISRSSGRPMIYGYTPDDREIVVIYEMIADRTIYVVTAYEPD
;
A
#
# COMPACT_ATOMS: atom_id res chain seq x y z
N MET A 1 -8.72 -1.30 12.97
CA MET A 1 -7.45 -0.89 13.58
C MET A 1 -6.46 -2.02 13.50
N THR A 2 -5.78 -2.07 12.37
CA THR A 2 -4.50 -2.75 12.21
C THR A 2 -3.44 -2.03 13.04
N ASP A 3 -2.60 -2.77 13.76
CA ASP A 3 -1.46 -2.24 14.53
C ASP A 3 -0.23 -1.96 13.62
N PHE A 4 -0.42 -1.42 12.41
CA PHE A 4 0.70 -1.13 11.49
C PHE A 4 1.11 0.34 11.57
N GLU A 5 2.43 0.58 11.57
CA GLU A 5 3.02 1.91 11.39
C GLU A 5 3.48 2.05 9.94
N PHE A 6 3.04 3.12 9.27
CA PHE A 6 3.39 3.39 7.88
C PHE A 6 4.44 4.49 7.78
N ILE A 7 5.46 4.23 6.96
CA ILE A 7 6.48 5.23 6.62
C ILE A 7 6.06 5.92 5.32
N TRP A 8 5.73 7.20 5.43
CA TRP A 8 5.38 8.09 4.32
C TRP A 8 6.52 9.09 4.09
N ASP A 9 7.02 9.12 2.85
CA ASP A 9 8.03 10.07 2.38
C ASP A 9 7.38 11.06 1.40
N GLU A 10 7.17 12.29 1.87
CA GLU A 10 6.57 13.40 1.13
C GLU A 10 7.61 14.22 0.34
N GLN A 11 8.89 13.86 0.38
CA GLN A 11 9.91 14.54 -0.43
C GLN A 11 9.70 14.25 -1.93
N PRO A 12 10.19 15.11 -2.84
CA PRO A 12 10.10 14.86 -4.27
C PRO A 12 10.69 13.50 -4.66
N GLY A 13 9.91 12.67 -5.34
CA GLY A 13 10.24 11.28 -5.67
C GLY A 13 10.04 10.27 -4.53
N GLY A 14 9.45 10.70 -3.41
CA GLY A 14 9.07 9.85 -2.28
C GLY A 14 7.83 9.00 -2.58
N ASN A 15 7.50 8.07 -1.68
CA ASN A 15 6.44 7.09 -1.93
C ASN A 15 5.03 7.70 -1.99
N VAL A 16 4.80 8.87 -1.38
CA VAL A 16 3.52 9.58 -1.46
C VAL A 16 3.23 10.03 -2.89
N GLU A 17 4.20 10.69 -3.54
CA GLU A 17 4.05 11.12 -4.95
C GLU A 17 3.80 9.93 -5.89
N HIS A 18 4.43 8.78 -5.60
CA HIS A 18 4.24 7.55 -6.37
C HIS A 18 2.83 6.97 -6.27
N ILE A 19 2.16 7.02 -5.11
CA ILE A 19 0.78 6.54 -4.97
C ILE A 19 -0.23 7.57 -5.49
N GLU A 20 0.04 8.87 -5.32
CA GLU A 20 -0.79 9.95 -5.87
C GLU A 20 -0.85 9.90 -7.39
N ALA A 21 0.25 9.49 -8.05
CA ALA A 21 0.29 9.25 -9.49
C ALA A 21 -0.72 8.17 -9.96
N ASN A 22 -1.19 7.31 -9.05
CA ASN A 22 -2.24 6.31 -9.29
C ASN A 22 -3.62 6.73 -8.76
N ASN A 23 -3.81 8.02 -8.43
CA ASN A 23 -5.03 8.55 -7.82
C ASN A 23 -5.38 7.90 -6.46
N LEU A 24 -4.36 7.62 -5.66
CA LEU A 24 -4.49 7.08 -4.30
C LEU A 24 -3.81 7.98 -3.29
N SER A 25 -4.33 7.95 -2.06
CA SER A 25 -3.78 8.65 -0.91
C SER A 25 -3.21 7.67 0.13
N PRO A 26 -2.40 8.15 1.09
CA PRO A 26 -2.00 7.38 2.25
C PRO A 26 -3.20 6.72 2.98
N GLU A 27 -4.31 7.45 3.12
CA GLU A 27 -5.53 6.96 3.77
C GLU A 27 -6.15 5.77 3.01
N ASP A 28 -6.16 5.82 1.68
CA ASP A 28 -6.64 4.70 0.84
C ASP A 28 -5.82 3.43 1.11
N VAL A 29 -4.49 3.57 1.20
CA VAL A 29 -3.57 2.46 1.46
C VAL A 29 -3.75 1.92 2.87
N GLU A 30 -3.85 2.79 3.87
CA GLU A 30 -4.07 2.39 5.27
C GLU A 30 -5.40 1.65 5.42
N CYS A 31 -6.47 2.11 4.75
CA CYS A 31 -7.77 1.43 4.71
C CYS A 31 -7.68 0.05 4.06
N ALA A 32 -6.91 -0.09 2.97
CA ALA A 32 -6.71 -1.39 2.32
C ALA A 32 -6.03 -2.41 3.25
N PHE A 33 -5.17 -1.97 4.19
CA PHE A 33 -4.62 -2.84 5.24
C PHE A 33 -5.64 -3.22 6.31
N GLU A 34 -6.70 -2.44 6.52
CA GLU A 34 -7.82 -2.81 7.39
C GLU A 34 -8.79 -3.78 6.71
N LEU A 35 -8.98 -3.62 5.39
CA LEU A 35 -9.95 -4.34 4.58
C LEU A 35 -9.29 -5.28 3.56
N ILE A 36 -8.36 -6.11 4.03
CA ILE A 36 -7.60 -7.04 3.18
C ILE A 36 -8.52 -8.12 2.59
N SER A 37 -8.58 -8.20 1.27
CA SER A 37 -9.24 -9.27 0.51
C SER A 37 -8.28 -10.41 0.17
N GLY A 38 -6.98 -10.14 0.04
CA GLY A 38 -5.98 -11.13 -0.36
C GLY A 38 -4.54 -10.74 -0.03
N ARG A 39 -3.64 -11.74 -0.05
CA ARG A 39 -2.19 -11.56 0.10
C ARG A 39 -1.46 -12.41 -0.92
N ASP A 40 -0.39 -11.87 -1.50
CA ASP A 40 0.44 -12.58 -2.46
C ASP A 40 1.86 -11.97 -2.48
N ILE A 41 2.71 -12.43 -3.38
CA ILE A 41 4.05 -11.89 -3.65
C ILE A 41 4.08 -11.30 -5.06
N SER A 42 4.51 -10.04 -5.14
CA SER A 42 4.74 -9.36 -6.42
C SER A 42 5.77 -10.12 -7.26
N ARG A 43 5.39 -10.57 -8.45
CA ARG A 43 6.27 -11.37 -9.33
C ARG A 43 7.47 -10.58 -9.86
N SER A 44 7.31 -9.27 -10.06
CA SER A 44 8.34 -8.41 -10.62
C SER A 44 9.41 -8.06 -9.60
N SER A 45 9.03 -7.86 -8.34
CA SER A 45 9.93 -7.40 -7.28
C SER A 45 10.27 -8.47 -6.24
N GLY A 46 9.49 -9.54 -6.14
CA GLY A 46 9.58 -10.52 -5.05
C GLY A 46 9.09 -9.98 -3.70
N ARG A 47 8.53 -8.77 -3.65
CA ARG A 47 8.05 -8.13 -2.42
C ARG A 47 6.65 -8.61 -2.05
N PRO A 48 6.30 -8.62 -0.75
CA PRO A 48 4.92 -8.90 -0.35
C PRO A 48 3.96 -7.87 -0.93
N MET A 49 2.76 -8.34 -1.26
CA MET A 49 1.66 -7.49 -1.67
C MET A 49 0.34 -7.93 -1.03
N ILE A 50 -0.55 -6.98 -0.86
CA ILE A 50 -1.94 -7.24 -0.46
C ILE A 50 -2.90 -6.75 -1.54
N TYR A 51 -4.07 -7.35 -1.56
CA TYR A 51 -5.28 -6.80 -2.16
C TYR A 51 -6.18 -6.32 -1.01
N GLY A 52 -6.74 -5.12 -1.14
CA GLY A 52 -7.64 -4.56 -0.14
C GLY A 52 -8.46 -3.41 -0.71
N TYR A 53 -9.40 -2.92 0.08
CA TYR A 53 -10.34 -1.90 -0.36
C TYR A 53 -10.03 -0.52 0.22
N THR A 54 -10.20 0.50 -0.61
CA THR A 54 -10.23 1.91 -0.21
C THR A 54 -11.55 2.25 0.51
N PRO A 55 -11.67 3.42 1.17
CA PRO A 55 -12.92 3.85 1.80
C PRO A 55 -14.10 3.99 0.82
N ASP A 56 -13.83 4.19 -0.47
CA ASP A 56 -14.81 4.29 -1.55
C ASP A 56 -15.05 2.97 -2.31
N ASP A 57 -14.68 1.83 -1.72
CA ASP A 57 -14.95 0.47 -2.20
C ASP A 57 -14.24 0.09 -3.52
N ARG A 58 -13.09 0.72 -3.81
CA ARG A 58 -12.20 0.33 -4.91
C ARG A 58 -11.19 -0.69 -4.40
N GLU A 59 -11.00 -1.78 -5.13
CA GLU A 59 -9.93 -2.74 -4.82
C GLU A 59 -8.60 -2.19 -5.34
N ILE A 60 -7.58 -2.20 -4.49
CA ILE A 60 -6.22 -1.82 -4.83
C ILE A 60 -5.23 -2.93 -4.46
N VAL A 61 -4.12 -2.97 -5.19
CA VAL A 61 -2.93 -3.75 -4.85
C VAL A 61 -1.94 -2.82 -4.17
N VAL A 62 -1.45 -3.22 -3.00
CA VAL A 62 -0.38 -2.50 -2.30
C VAL A 62 0.86 -3.38 -2.24
N ILE A 63 1.97 -2.91 -2.81
CA ILE A 63 3.29 -3.54 -2.72
C ILE A 63 4.09 -2.82 -1.66
N TYR A 64 4.66 -3.56 -0.73
CA TYR A 64 5.32 -2.98 0.43
C TYR A 64 6.57 -3.74 0.87
N GLU A 65 7.36 -3.12 1.73
CA GLU A 65 8.44 -3.76 2.48
C GLU A 65 8.12 -3.70 3.98
N MET A 66 8.44 -4.79 4.69
CA MET A 66 8.37 -4.83 6.15
C MET A 66 9.73 -4.43 6.71
N ILE A 67 9.81 -3.25 7.31
CA ILE A 67 11.07 -2.67 7.80
C ILE A 67 11.40 -3.16 9.21
N ALA A 68 10.36 -3.34 10.03
CA ALA A 68 10.43 -3.89 11.38
C ALA A 68 9.14 -4.64 11.71
N ASP A 69 9.02 -5.16 12.93
CA ASP A 69 7.76 -5.77 13.38
C ASP A 69 6.64 -4.71 13.31
N ARG A 70 5.70 -4.94 12.39
CA ARG A 70 4.56 -4.06 12.09
C ARG A 70 4.89 -2.67 11.53
N THR A 71 6.12 -2.40 11.11
CA THR A 71 6.47 -1.16 10.39
C THR A 71 6.57 -1.42 8.90
N ILE A 72 5.81 -0.67 8.11
CA ILE A 72 5.63 -0.87 6.66
C ILE A 72 6.16 0.34 5.90
N TYR A 73 7.01 0.09 4.91
CA TYR A 73 7.33 1.05 3.86
C TYR A 73 6.53 0.70 2.60
N VAL A 74 5.64 1.59 2.18
CA VAL A 74 4.85 1.40 0.96
C VAL A 74 5.73 1.72 -0.23
N VAL A 75 5.85 0.77 -1.17
CA VAL A 75 6.62 0.96 -2.40
C VAL A 75 5.74 1.58 -3.46
N THR A 76 4.54 1.04 -3.66
CA THR A 76 3.54 1.57 -4.59
C THR A 76 2.18 0.94 -4.29
N ALA A 77 1.12 1.60 -4.74
CA ALA A 77 -0.25 1.09 -4.73
C ALA A 77 -0.94 1.50 -6.03
N TYR A 78 -1.81 0.64 -6.54
CA TYR A 78 -2.54 0.85 -7.80
C TYR A 78 -3.78 -0.05 -7.89
N GLU A 79 -4.76 0.32 -8.72
CA GLU A 79 -5.91 -0.55 -9.02
C GLU A 79 -5.49 -1.70 -9.95
N PRO A 80 -5.83 -2.98 -9.66
CA PRO A 80 -5.55 -4.09 -10.56
C PRO A 80 -6.37 -4.01 -11.85
N ASP A 81 -5.76 -4.37 -12.98
CA ASP A 81 -6.41 -4.47 -14.31
C ASP A 81 -7.45 -5.61 -14.40
#